data_AF-A0A7V3VWB8-F1
#
_entry.id   AF-A0A7V3VWB8-F1
#
_cell.length_a   1.000
_cell.length_b   1.000
_cell.length_c   1.000
_cell.angle_alpha   90.00
_cell.angle_beta   90.00
_cell.angle_gamma   90.00
#
_symmetry.space_group_name_H-M   'P 1'
#
loop_
_entity.id
_entity.type
_entity.pdbx_description
1 polymer ?
#
loop_
_entity_poly.entity_id
_entity_poly.type
_entity_poly.pdbx_seq_one_letter_code
_entity_poly.pdbx_strand_id
1 'polypeptide(L)' 'MEYEVTNIKRTGFWMLVDGIEYFVSFDEFPGFKGASIEQILNVKRLDPEQFRWPDLDIDIDIGSLQSPEKYQKVFK' A
#
# COMPACT_ATOMS: atom_id res chain seq x y z
N MET A 1 -9.38 14.84 -2.88
CA MET A 1 -8.27 14.10 -2.26
C MET A 1 -7.87 13.04 -3.26
N GLU A 2 -6.73 13.25 -3.91
CA GLU A 2 -6.29 12.46 -5.07
C GLU A 2 -5.43 11.29 -4.60
N TYR A 3 -5.60 10.14 -5.24
CA TYR A 3 -4.73 8.99 -5.01
C TYR A 3 -4.57 8.19 -6.30
N GLU A 4 -3.37 7.66 -6.52
CA GLU A 4 -3.08 6.82 -7.69
C GLU A 4 -1.86 5.92 -7.45
N VAL A 5 -1.80 4.82 -8.19
CA VAL A 5 -0.58 4.02 -8.29
C VAL A 5 0.26 4.59 -9.43
N THR A 6 1.41 5.21 -9.11
CA THR A 6 2.23 5.94 -10.10
C THR A 6 3.23 5.05 -10.82
N ASN A 7 3.73 4.01 -10.16
CA ASN A 7 4.74 3.12 -10.74
C ASN A 7 4.76 1.73 -10.10
N ILE A 8 4.87 0.68 -10.91
CA ILE A 8 4.97 -0.71 -10.44
C ILE A 8 6.36 -1.26 -10.76
N LYS A 9 7.02 -1.86 -9.76
CA LYS A 9 8.33 -2.51 -9.84
C LYS A 9 8.22 -3.99 -9.47
N ARG A 10 9.30 -4.75 -9.65
CA ARG A 10 9.37 -6.15 -9.19
C ARG A 10 9.32 -6.30 -7.68
N THR A 11 9.71 -5.28 -6.92
CA THR A 11 9.82 -5.32 -5.46
C THR A 11 8.64 -4.68 -4.75
N GLY A 12 7.72 -4.03 -5.47
CA GLY A 12 6.67 -3.22 -4.88
C GLY A 12 6.11 -2.22 -5.88
N PHE A 13 5.29 -1.28 -5.40
CA PHE A 13 4.76 -0.18 -6.21
C PHE A 13 4.70 1.12 -5.41
N TRP A 14 4.60 2.22 -6.13
CA TRP A 14 4.45 3.55 -5.56
C TRP A 14 2.98 3.97 -5.60
N MET A 15 2.52 4.54 -4.49
CA MET A 15 1.22 5.21 -4.39
C MET A 15 1.42 6.69 -4.10
N LEU A 16 0.83 7.54 -4.92
CA LEU A 16 0.64 8.95 -4.60
C LEU A 16 -0.65 9.08 -3.81
N VAL A 17 -0.59 9.68 -2.62
CA VAL A 17 -1.76 10.03 -1.82
C VAL A 17 -1.62 11.47 -1.35
N ASP A 18 -2.56 12.31 -1.78
CA ASP A 18 -2.62 13.73 -1.41
C ASP A 18 -1.28 14.48 -1.58
N GLY A 19 -0.57 14.18 -2.68
CA GLY A 19 0.69 14.84 -3.05
C GLY A 19 1.96 14.22 -2.46
N ILE A 20 1.84 13.11 -1.70
CA ILE A 20 2.99 12.40 -1.10
C ILE A 20 3.08 11.00 -1.70
N GLU A 21 4.28 10.59 -2.12
CA GLU A 21 4.52 9.23 -2.62
C GLU A 21 4.93 8.28 -1.48
N TYR A 22 4.32 7.10 -1.48
CA TYR A 22 4.56 6.01 -0.55
C TYR A 22 4.94 4.75 -1.31
N PHE A 23 5.96 4.04 -0.83
CA PHE A 23 6.35 2.77 -1.41
C PHE A 23 5.67 1.61 -0.66
N VAL A 24 4.94 0.78 -1.40
CA VAL A 24 4.34 -0.45 -0.90
C VAL A 24 5.25 -1.63 -1.30
N SER A 25 5.96 -2.16 -0.32
CA SER A 25 6.90 -3.28 -0.51
C SER A 25 6.17 -4.62 -0.62
N PHE A 26 6.50 -5.44 -1.61
CA PHE A 26 6.02 -6.82 -1.71
C PHE A 26 6.63 -7.76 -0.66
N ASP A 27 7.70 -7.35 0.01
CA ASP A 27 8.25 -8.12 1.12
C ASP A 27 7.46 -7.88 2.41
N GLU A 28 6.95 -6.67 2.61
CA GLU A 28 6.07 -6.33 3.73
C GLU A 28 4.63 -6.78 3.48
N PHE A 29 4.18 -6.68 2.23
CA PHE A 29 2.85 -7.07 1.79
C PHE A 29 2.93 -8.18 0.73
N PRO A 30 3.25 -9.43 1.12
CA PRO A 30 3.45 -10.54 0.20
C PRO A 30 2.19 -10.92 -0.60
N GLY A 31 0.99 -10.49 -0.18
CA GLY A 31 -0.25 -10.70 -0.91
C GLY A 31 -0.28 -10.05 -2.31
N PHE A 32 0.59 -9.07 -2.58
CA PHE A 32 0.74 -8.52 -3.92
C PHE A 32 1.70 -9.30 -4.82
N LYS A 33 2.46 -10.27 -4.29
CA LYS A 33 3.37 -11.09 -5.09
C LYS A 33 2.55 -11.95 -6.07
N GLY A 34 2.72 -11.70 -7.36
CA GLY A 34 1.96 -12.39 -8.42
C GLY A 34 0.60 -11.76 -8.72
N ALA A 35 0.24 -10.65 -8.07
CA ALA A 35 -0.94 -9.87 -8.46
C ALA A 35 -0.76 -9.32 -9.88
N SER A 36 -1.83 -9.36 -10.66
CA SER A 36 -1.87 -8.69 -11.97
C SER A 36 -1.80 -7.17 -11.81
N ILE A 37 -1.41 -6.49 -12.89
CA ILE A 37 -1.43 -5.02 -12.91
C ILE A 37 -2.85 -4.50 -12.64
N GLU A 38 -3.88 -5.12 -13.22
CA GLU A 38 -5.27 -4.74 -13.00
C GLU A 38 -5.66 -4.82 -11.52
N GLN A 39 -5.28 -5.90 -10.83
CA GLN A 39 -5.53 -6.04 -9.40
C GLN A 39 -4.80 -4.97 -8.59
N ILE A 40 -3.53 -4.65 -8.90
CA ILE A 40 -2.77 -3.60 -8.19
C ILE A 40 -3.38 -2.20 -8.43
N LEU A 41 -3.89 -1.94 -9.64
CA LEU A 41 -4.50 -0.65 -9.98
C LEU A 41 -5.92 -0.50 -9.40
N ASN A 42 -6.60 -1.60 -9.05
CA ASN A 42 -7.92 -1.58 -8.43
C ASN A 42 -7.87 -1.23 -6.93
N VAL A 43 -7.29 -0.08 -6.61
CA VAL A 43 -7.22 0.46 -5.25
C VAL A 43 -8.44 1.32 -4.94
N LYS A 44 -9.01 1.14 -3.75
CA LYS A 44 -10.14 1.92 -3.24
C LYS A 44 -9.75 2.58 -1.93
N ARG A 45 -9.96 3.89 -1.82
CA ARG A 45 -9.80 4.61 -0.56
C ARG A 45 -11.04 4.42 0.30
N LEU A 46 -10.89 3.87 1.50
CA LEU A 46 -11.96 3.69 2.48
C LEU A 46 -12.07 4.90 3.41
N ASP A 47 -10.92 5.39 3.87
CA ASP A 47 -10.78 6.56 4.76
C ASP A 47 -9.57 7.40 4.32
N PRO A 48 -9.31 8.58 4.94
CA PRO A 48 -8.15 9.38 4.59
C PRO A 48 -6.81 8.62 4.62
N GLU A 49 -6.67 7.65 5.52
CA GLU A 49 -5.44 6.87 5.67
C GLU A 49 -5.57 5.41 5.24
N GLN A 50 -6.79 4.91 4.97
CA GLN A 50 -7.04 3.48 4.70
C GLN A 50 -7.36 3.21 3.23
N PHE A 51 -6.63 2.25 2.64
CA PHE A 51 -6.74 1.84 1.25
C PHE A 51 -6.95 0.34 1.14
N ARG A 52 -7.82 -0.08 0.22
CA ARG A 52 -8.24 -1.45 0.04
C ARG A 52 -8.08 -1.91 -1.40
N TRP A 53 -7.50 -3.08 -1.57
CA TRP A 53 -7.47 -3.85 -2.82
C TRP A 53 -8.47 -5.00 -2.71
N PRO A 54 -9.72 -4.81 -3.16
CA PRO A 54 -10.79 -5.77 -2.97
C PRO A 54 -10.51 -7.12 -3.66
N ASP A 55 -9.84 -7.11 -4.82
CA ASP A 55 -9.54 -8.33 -5.56
C ASP A 55 -8.46 -9.20 -4.90
N LEU A 56 -7.67 -8.59 -4.01
CA LEU A 56 -6.58 -9.25 -3.28
C LEU A 56 -6.94 -9.51 -1.81
N ASP A 57 -8.07 -8.98 -1.34
CA ASP A 57 -8.45 -8.99 0.07
C ASP A 57 -7.39 -8.34 0.99
N ILE A 58 -6.74 -7.27 0.50
CA ILE A 58 -5.67 -6.55 1.22
C ILE A 58 -6.12 -5.13 1.60
N ASP A 59 -5.91 -4.75 2.85
CA ASP A 59 -6.00 -3.36 3.34
C ASP A 59 -4.61 -2.84 3.72
N ILE A 60 -4.34 -1.57 3.44
CA ILE A 60 -3.15 -0.85 3.87
C ILE A 60 -3.56 0.47 4.52
N ASP A 61 -3.02 0.72 5.71
CA ASP A 61 -2.98 2.04 6.33
C ASP A 61 -1.73 2.80 5.84
N ILE A 62 -1.91 3.98 5.23
CA ILE A 62 -0.80 4.77 4.69
C ILE A 62 0.11 5.34 5.79
N GLY A 63 -0.43 5.57 6.99
CA GLY A 63 0.34 5.97 8.17
C GLY A 63 1.33 4.89 8.61
N SER A 64 1.03 3.61 8.36
CA SER A 64 1.95 2.50 8.59
C SER A 64 3.17 2.51 7.64
N LEU A 65 3.04 3.08 6.43
CA LEU A 65 4.13 3.20 5.46
C LEU A 65 5.10 4.36 5.78
N GLN A 66 4.65 5.35 6.56
CA GLN A 66 5.44 6.54 6.91
C GLN A 66 6.54 6.29 7.94
N SER A 67 6.58 5.13 8.58
CA SER A 67 7.54 4.86 9.65
C SER A 67 7.77 3.36 9.87
N PRO A 68 8.89 2.79 9.38
CA PRO A 68 9.34 1.46 9.81
C PRO A 68 9.53 1.39 11.35
N GLU A 69 9.78 2.53 11.98
CA GLU A 69 10.18 2.67 13.38
C GLU A 69 8.99 2.80 14.36
N LYS A 70 7.77 3.08 13.88
CA LYS A 70 6.57 3.20 14.74
C LYS A 70 5.88 1.87 15.03
N TYR A 71 6.26 0.79 14.35
CA TYR A 71 5.93 -0.58 14.76
C TYR A 71 7.14 -1.23 15.43
N GLN A 72 7.77 -0.52 16.37
CA GLN A 72 8.61 -1.18 17.36
C GLN A 72 7.70 -2.04 18.23
N LYS A 73 7.65 -3.34 17.88
CA LYS A 73 7.04 -4.43 18.63
C LYS A 73 7.13 -4.19 20.14
N VAL A 74 5.99 -3.91 20.78
CA VAL A 74 5.87 -4.20 22.21
C VAL A 74 5.50 -5.67 22.31
N PHE A 75 6.52 -6.53 22.37
CA PHE A 75 6.34 -7.83 23.03
C PHE A 75 6.41 -7.56 24.54
N LYS A 76 5.27 -7.66 25.22
CA LYS A 76 5.22 -7.97 26.64
C LYS A 76 4.00 -8.84 26.95
#